data_AF-A0A9P9XN27-F1
#
_entry.id   AF-A0A9P9XN27-F1
#
_cell.length_a   1.000
_cell.length_b   1.000
_cell.length_c   1.000
_cell.angle_alpha   90.00
_cell.angle_beta   90.00
_cell.angle_gamma   90.00
#
_symmetry.space_group_name_H-M   'P 1'
#
loop_
_entity.id
_entity.type
_entity.pdbx_description
1 polymer ?
#
loop_
_entity_poly.entity_id
_entity_poly.type
_entity_poly.pdbx_seq_one_letter_code
_entity_poly.pdbx_strand_id
1 'polypeptide(L)'
;MIDCILGRWRKNLFFLRWLDGSYGWEPRKNILDQDLIRAFEADYNGFDIGVDVLGSRLKSGRLEFRLHWAGRPSSEDAWVGENEVSPRLVCRHKPEKKQKKRKRRIPR
;
A
#
# COMPACT_ATOMS: atom_id res chain seq x y z
N MET A 1 1.61 -10.15 -19.36
CA MET A 1 1.20 -11.18 -18.39
C MET A 1 1.37 -10.61 -16.99
N ILE A 2 0.44 -10.91 -16.08
CA ILE A 2 0.47 -10.47 -14.69
C ILE A 2 1.49 -11.35 -13.95
N ASP A 3 2.32 -10.73 -13.12
CA ASP A 3 3.29 -11.46 -12.28
C ASP A 3 2.62 -11.87 -10.96
N CYS A 4 2.14 -10.90 -10.18
CA CYS A 4 1.54 -11.13 -8.87
C CYS A 4 0.52 -10.02 -8.52
N ILE A 5 -0.57 -10.39 -7.83
CA ILE A 5 -1.47 -9.41 -7.19
C ILE A 5 -0.86 -9.03 -5.85
N LEU A 6 -0.81 -7.72 -5.60
CA LEU A 6 -0.15 -7.11 -4.44
C LEU A 6 -1.15 -6.57 -3.43
N GLY A 7 -2.34 -6.21 -3.88
CA GLY A 7 -3.34 -5.60 -3.01
C GLY A 7 -4.70 -5.47 -3.66
N ARG A 8 -5.71 -5.20 -2.85
CA ARG A 8 -7.06 -4.89 -3.32
C ARG A 8 -7.47 -3.50 -2.88
N TRP A 9 -8.07 -2.75 -3.79
CA TRP A 9 -8.59 -1.43 -3.54
C TRP A 9 -10.09 -1.38 -3.81
N ARG A 10 -10.84 -1.03 -2.76
CA ARG A 10 -12.31 -1.07 -2.76
C ARG A 10 -12.82 -2.46 -3.19
N LYS A 11 -14.02 -2.54 -3.78
CA LYS A 11 -14.69 -3.82 -4.07
C LYS A 11 -14.15 -4.56 -5.31
N ASN A 12 -13.52 -3.86 -6.27
CA ASN A 12 -13.27 -4.43 -7.60
C ASN A 12 -11.95 -4.01 -8.26
N LEU A 13 -11.02 -3.35 -7.57
CA LEU A 13 -9.73 -2.96 -8.15
C LEU A 13 -8.62 -3.76 -7.47
N PHE A 14 -7.70 -4.31 -8.24
CA PHE A 14 -6.53 -5.01 -7.72
C PHE A 14 -5.27 -4.25 -8.14
N PHE A 15 -4.37 -4.07 -7.18
CA PHE A 15 -3.03 -3.60 -7.43
C PHE A 15 -2.19 -4.80 -7.76
N LEU A 16 -1.51 -4.79 -8.90
CA LEU A 16 -0.70 -5.91 -9.34
C LEU A 16 0.62 -5.43 -9.94
N ARG A 17 1.58 -6.35 -9.96
CA ARG A 17 2.85 -6.18 -10.66
C ARG A 17 2.77 -6.92 -12.00
N TRP A 18 3.27 -6.27 -13.03
CA TRP A 18 3.49 -6.88 -14.35
C TRP A 18 4.83 -7.61 -14.38
N LEU A 19 4.98 -8.60 -15.27
CA LEU A 19 6.28 -9.29 -15.45
C LEU A 19 7.42 -8.34 -15.83
N ASP A 20 7.10 -7.18 -16.41
CA ASP A 20 8.05 -6.13 -16.76
C ASP A 20 8.60 -5.37 -15.52
N GLY A 21 8.08 -5.64 -14.33
CA GLY A 21 8.43 -4.94 -13.08
C GLY A 21 7.64 -3.65 -12.86
N SER A 22 6.86 -3.23 -13.86
CA SER A 22 5.90 -2.14 -13.76
C SER A 22 4.73 -2.50 -12.83
N TYR A 23 4.08 -1.49 -12.26
CA TYR A 23 2.93 -1.64 -11.37
C TYR A 23 1.66 -1.07 -11.99
N GLY A 24 0.50 -1.68 -11.70
CA GLY A 24 -0.76 -1.32 -12.32
C GLY A 24 -1.97 -1.54 -11.43
N TRP A 25 -3.06 -0.84 -11.79
CA TRP A 25 -4.39 -1.07 -11.24
C TRP A 25 -5.22 -1.77 -12.27
N GLU A 26 -5.77 -2.92 -11.92
CA GLU A 26 -6.55 -3.73 -12.84
C GLU A 26 -7.87 -4.14 -12.18
N PRO A 27 -9.01 -3.96 -12.85
CA PRO A 27 -10.28 -4.34 -12.26
C PRO A 27 -10.40 -5.87 -12.23
N ARG A 28 -11.10 -6.40 -11.21
CA ARG A 28 -11.32 -7.85 -11.03
C ARG A 28 -11.77 -8.56 -12.30
N LYS A 29 -12.62 -7.91 -13.10
CA LYS A 29 -13.15 -8.44 -14.37
C LYS A 29 -12.10 -8.66 -15.46
N ASN A 30 -10.95 -7.99 -15.37
CA ASN A 30 -9.88 -8.07 -16.37
C ASN A 30 -8.84 -9.13 -16.00
N ILE A 31 -8.86 -9.63 -14.75
CA ILE A 31 -8.03 -10.73 -14.29
C ILE A 31 -8.79 -12.03 -14.59
N LEU A 32 -8.41 -12.69 -15.69
CA LEU A 32 -9.02 -13.96 -16.11
C LEU A 32 -8.54 -15.14 -15.25
N ASP A 33 -7.35 -15.01 -14.63
CA ASP A 33 -6.74 -16.01 -13.75
C ASP A 33 -7.38 -16.03 -12.36
N GLN A 34 -8.42 -16.85 -12.21
CA GLN A 34 -9.12 -17.03 -10.94
C GLN A 34 -8.25 -17.68 -9.87
N ASP A 35 -7.37 -18.61 -10.23
CA ASP A 35 -6.42 -19.22 -9.30
C ASP A 35 -5.47 -18.19 -8.70
N LEU A 36 -5.06 -17.19 -9.47
CA LEU A 36 -4.19 -16.10 -9.02
C LEU A 36 -4.93 -15.21 -8.01
N ILE A 37 -6.19 -14.88 -8.28
CA ILE A 37 -7.05 -14.17 -7.32
C ILE A 37 -7.23 -15.01 -6.06
N ARG A 38 -7.49 -16.31 -6.18
CA ARG A 38 -7.76 -17.19 -5.04
C ARG A 38 -6.54 -17.39 -4.16
N ALA A 39 -5.37 -17.60 -4.75
CA ALA A 39 -4.10 -17.69 -4.04
C ALA A 39 -3.79 -16.38 -3.31
N PHE A 40 -4.02 -15.24 -3.97
CA PHE A 40 -3.92 -13.94 -3.35
C PHE A 40 -4.91 -13.78 -2.18
N GLU A 41 -6.21 -14.03 -2.38
CA GLU A 41 -7.22 -13.88 -1.32
C GLU A 41 -6.97 -14.83 -0.13
N ALA A 42 -6.29 -15.95 -0.34
CA ALA A 42 -5.91 -16.90 0.72
C ALA A 42 -4.73 -16.41 1.59
N ASP A 43 -3.73 -15.75 0.99
CA ASP A 43 -2.53 -15.29 1.70
C ASP A 43 -2.57 -13.79 2.06
N TYR A 44 -3.48 -13.03 1.45
CA TYR A 44 -3.54 -11.59 1.58
C TYR A 44 -3.96 -11.16 2.99
N ASN A 45 -3.00 -10.60 3.72
CA ASN A 45 -3.21 -10.05 5.05
C ASN A 45 -3.08 -8.52 5.08
N GLY A 46 -3.33 -7.85 3.95
CA GLY A 46 -3.19 -6.40 3.79
C GLY A 46 -2.05 -6.01 2.85
N PHE A 47 -1.98 -4.72 2.53
CA PHE A 47 -0.94 -4.19 1.63
C PHE A 47 0.45 -4.38 2.25
N ASP A 48 1.38 -4.97 1.49
CA ASP A 48 2.77 -5.21 1.90
C ASP A 48 3.76 -4.87 0.77
N ILE A 49 3.65 -5.52 -0.39
CA ILE A 49 4.55 -5.34 -1.54
C ILE A 49 4.02 -4.30 -2.53
N GLY A 50 4.92 -3.51 -3.12
CA GLY A 50 4.61 -2.49 -4.14
C GLY A 50 3.90 -1.26 -3.60
N VAL A 51 3.77 -1.15 -2.28
CA VAL A 51 3.37 0.08 -1.61
C VAL A 51 4.47 0.56 -0.68
N ASP A 52 4.69 1.87 -0.66
CA ASP A 52 5.60 2.54 0.24
C ASP A 52 4.81 3.30 1.29
N VAL A 53 5.11 3.07 2.57
CA VAL A 53 4.53 3.89 3.63
C VAL A 53 5.31 5.19 3.76
N LEU A 54 4.70 6.29 3.32
CA LEU A 54 5.26 7.64 3.44
C LEU A 54 5.20 8.17 4.88
N GLY A 55 4.25 7.66 5.68
CA GLY A 55 4.14 8.04 7.07
C GLY A 55 3.00 7.34 7.78
N SER A 56 3.04 7.40 9.11
CA SER A 56 2.00 6.88 9.99
C SER A 56 1.52 7.97 10.94
N ARG A 57 0.24 7.96 11.29
CA ARG A 57 -0.34 8.90 12.27
C ARG A 57 -1.39 8.20 13.12
N LEU A 58 -1.50 8.61 14.38
CA LEU A 58 -2.58 8.17 15.26
C LEU A 58 -3.68 9.23 15.25
N LYS A 59 -4.87 8.90 14.75
CA LYS A 59 -6.02 9.81 14.71
C LYS A 59 -7.20 9.17 15.43
N SER A 60 -7.70 9.83 16.47
CA SER A 60 -8.82 9.33 17.30
C SER A 60 -8.61 7.89 17.81
N GLY A 61 -7.39 7.56 18.22
CA GLY A 61 -7.02 6.23 18.71
C GLY A 61 -6.83 5.15 17.64
N ARG A 62 -7.00 5.48 16.35
CA ARG A 62 -6.78 4.57 15.22
C ARG A 62 -5.48 4.92 14.51
N LEU A 63 -4.66 3.90 14.20
CA LEU A 63 -3.44 4.09 13.44
C LEU A 63 -3.76 4.12 11.94
N GLU A 64 -3.39 5.21 11.30
CA GLU A 64 -3.53 5.41 9.86
C GLU A 64 -2.13 5.47 9.22
N PHE A 65 -2.00 4.85 8.04
CA PHE A 65 -0.78 4.81 7.25
C PHE A 65 -1.04 5.49 5.91
N ARG A 66 -0.13 6.36 5.49
CA ARG A 66 -0.14 6.94 4.16
C ARG A 66 0.63 6.01 3.23
N LEU A 67 -0.10 5.33 2.36
CA LEU A 67 0.47 4.50 1.31
C LEU A 67 0.76 5.33 0.06
N HIS A 68 1.85 4.98 -0.59
CA HIS A 68 2.26 5.42 -1.91
C HIS A 68 2.37 4.18 -2.79
N TRP A 69 1.77 4.19 -3.97
CA TRP A 69 1.79 3.05 -4.88
C TRP A 69 3.02 3.18 -5.77
N ALA A 70 3.86 2.15 -5.77
CA ALA A 70 5.05 2.13 -6.60
C ALA A 70 4.66 2.34 -8.07
N GLY A 71 5.40 3.19 -8.78
CA GLY A 71 5.13 3.53 -10.19
C GLY A 71 3.92 4.44 -10.43
N ARG A 72 3.25 4.93 -9.37
CA ARG A 72 2.15 5.90 -9.47
C ARG A 72 2.55 7.27 -8.94
N PRO A 73 1.93 8.36 -9.44
CA PRO A 73 2.21 9.69 -8.92
C PRO A 73 1.74 9.83 -7.47
N SER A 74 2.40 10.70 -6.70
CA SER A 74 2.04 11.01 -5.32
C SER A 74 0.63 11.62 -5.16
N SER A 75 -0.04 11.96 -6.26
CA SER A 75 -1.45 12.37 -6.25
C SER A 75 -2.40 11.22 -5.92
N GLU A 76 -1.97 9.97 -6.12
CA GLU A 76 -2.75 8.80 -5.72
C GLU A 76 -2.55 8.43 -4.24
N ASP A 77 -1.58 9.05 -3.54
CA ASP A 77 -1.32 8.90 -2.10
C ASP A 77 -2.59 8.92 -1.24
N ALA A 78 -2.83 7.85 -0.47
CA ALA A 78 -4.03 7.76 0.37
C ALA A 78 -3.72 7.24 1.77
N TRP A 79 -4.54 7.69 2.71
CA TRP A 79 -4.51 7.24 4.10
C TRP A 79 -5.41 6.01 4.24
N VAL A 80 -4.83 4.91 4.70
CA VAL A 80 -5.53 3.67 5.02
C VAL A 80 -5.38 3.36 6.50
N GLY A 81 -6.33 2.63 7.07
CA GLY A 81 -6.21 2.17 8.46
C GLY A 81 -5.21 1.01 8.57
N GLU A 82 -4.73 0.74 9.79
CA GLU A 82 -3.87 -0.42 10.06
C GLU A 82 -4.48 -1.76 9.62
N ASN A 83 -5.81 -1.88 9.58
CA ASN A 83 -6.50 -3.10 9.12
C ASN A 83 -6.33 -3.38 7.62
N GLU A 84 -6.01 -2.37 6.82
CA GLU A 84 -5.79 -2.53 5.38
C GLU A 84 -4.32 -2.83 5.08
N VAL A 85 -3.42 -2.60 6.05
CA VAL A 85 -1.98 -2.73 5.89
C VAL A 85 -1.52 -4.02 6.55
N SER A 86 -0.62 -4.75 5.91
CA SER A 86 -0.09 -5.97 6.50
C SER A 86 0.59 -5.68 7.83
N PRO A 87 0.41 -6.53 8.87
CA PRO A 87 1.05 -6.35 10.17
C PRO A 87 2.58 -6.26 10.07
N ARG A 88 3.18 -6.86 9.03
CA ARG A 88 4.62 -6.70 8.72
C ARG A 88 4.97 -5.24 8.41
N LEU A 89 4.18 -4.60 7.56
CA LEU A 89 4.38 -3.23 7.13
C LEU A 89 4.07 -2.26 8.28
N VAL A 90 2.99 -2.53 9.03
CA VAL A 90 2.64 -1.82 10.28
C VAL A 90 3.79 -1.90 11.28
N CYS A 91 4.39 -3.07 11.50
CA CYS A 91 5.51 -3.24 12.42
C CYS A 91 6.73 -2.43 11.97
N ARG A 92 7.05 -2.46 10.67
CA ARG A 92 8.21 -1.74 10.11
C ARG A 92 8.05 -0.21 10.14
N HIS A 93 6.84 0.29 10.00
CA HIS A 93 6.54 1.73 9.97
C HIS A 93 5.74 2.23 11.18
N LYS A 94 5.63 1.41 12.23
CA LYS A 94 4.99 1.79 13.47
C LYS A 94 5.64 3.09 13.92
N PRO A 95 4.87 4.12 14.30
CA PRO A 95 5.47 5.34 14.80
C PRO A 95 6.10 5.00 16.15
N GLU A 96 7.36 4.58 16.13
CA GLU A 96 8.26 4.77 17.25
C GLU A 96 8.22 6.28 17.53
N LYS A 97 8.04 6.68 18.79
CA LYS A 97 7.90 8.08 19.21
C LYS A 97 9.13 8.92 18.83
N LYS A 98 9.36 9.20 17.54
CA LYS A 98 10.52 9.95 17.03
C LYS A 98 10.13 11.40 16.82
N GLN A 99 10.30 12.12 17.94
CA GLN A 99 10.75 13.49 18.07
C GLN A 99 10.91 14.23 16.73
N LYS A 100 10.02 15.21 16.49
CA LYS A 100 10.04 16.17 15.38
C LYS A 100 11.48 16.63 15.05
N LYS A 101 12.11 16.09 14.01
CA LYS A 101 13.23 16.78 13.37
C LYS A 101 12.66 17.98 12.61
N ARG A 102 12.69 19.14 13.27
CA ARG A 102 12.47 20.47 12.70
C ARG A 102 13.23 20.56 11.38
N LYS A 103 12.52 20.60 10.24
CA LYS A 103 13.10 21.09 8.98
C LYS A 103 13.52 22.54 9.23
N ARG A 104 14.83 22.77 9.38
CA ARG A 104 15.40 24.12 9.38
C ARG A 104 15.09 24.73 8.01
N ARG A 105 14.25 25.76 7.98
CA ARG A 105 14.14 26.67 6.83
C ARG A 105 15.49 27.36 6.73
N ILE A 106 16.21 27.16 5.63
CA ILE A 106 17.37 27.98 5.27
C ILE A 106 16.78 29.28 4.70
N PRO A 107 16.95 30.45 5.34
CA PRO A 107 16.62 31.71 4.70
C PRO A 107 17.65 31.97 3.59
N ARG A 108 17.18 32.46 2.43
CA ARG A 108 18.04 33.07 1.41
C ARG A 108 18.44 34.47 1.85
#